data_AF-A0A353M3J2-F1
#
_entry.id   AF-A0A353M3J2-F1
#
_cell.length_a   1.000
_cell.length_b   1.000
_cell.length_c   1.000
_cell.angle_alpha   90.00
_cell.angle_beta   90.00
_cell.angle_gamma   90.00
#
_symmetry.space_group_name_H-M   'P 1'
#
loop_
_entity.id
_entity.type
_entity.pdbx_description
1 polymer ?
#
loop_
_entity_poly.entity_id
_entity_poly.type
_entity_poly.pdbx_seq_one_letter_code
_entity_poly.pdbx_strand_id
1 'polypeptide(L)' 'MSEAGQTATEWDFLVGYPLDQAQQILDEEAVSYQVQFTAAPRKESPVEDVSCGDALVIAVRNLEPLVLICAYPNWDVS' A
#
# COMPACT_ATOMS: atom_id res chain seq x y z
N MET A 1 27.10 -17.01 12.67
CA MET A 1 25.84 -16.94 13.43
C MET A 1 24.80 -16.38 12.47
N SER A 2 23.71 -17.09 12.22
CA SER A 2 22.67 -16.68 11.28
C SER A 2 21.79 -15.64 11.96
N GLU A 3 21.93 -14.36 11.59
CA GLU A 3 20.97 -13.31 11.98
C GLU A 3 19.71 -13.44 11.12
N ALA A 4 18.96 -14.52 11.34
CA ALA A 4 17.61 -14.69 10.83
C ALA A 4 16.63 -14.10 11.86
N GLY A 5 16.57 -12.78 11.96
CA GLY A 5 15.83 -12.15 13.07
C GLY A 5 15.23 -10.76 12.85
N GLN A 6 15.34 -10.13 11.67
CA GLN A 6 14.79 -8.79 11.44
C GLN A 6 14.40 -8.56 9.97
N THR A 7 13.54 -9.41 9.38
CA THR A 7 12.88 -9.08 8.09
C THR A 7 11.54 -8.35 8.30
N ALA A 8 11.35 -7.77 9.48
CA ALA A 8 10.31 -6.80 9.70
C ALA A 8 10.84 -5.43 9.25
N THR A 9 9.98 -4.63 8.63
CA THR A 9 10.09 -3.15 8.64
C THR A 9 10.83 -2.42 7.50
N GLU A 10 11.49 -3.07 6.53
CA GLU A 10 12.21 -2.29 5.48
C GLU A 10 11.29 -1.28 4.76
N TRP A 11 10.05 -1.67 4.49
CA TRP A 11 9.06 -0.83 3.79
C TRP A 11 7.91 -0.34 4.69
N ASP A 12 7.97 -0.60 5.99
CA ASP A 12 6.90 -0.21 6.93
C ASP A 12 6.85 1.31 7.14
N PHE A 13 7.96 2.02 6.89
CA PHE A 13 7.97 3.48 6.92
C PHE A 13 7.07 4.12 5.84
N LEU A 14 6.68 3.36 4.81
CA LEU A 14 5.73 3.81 3.81
C LEU A 14 4.30 3.91 4.38
N VAL A 15 4.01 3.31 5.53
CA VAL A 15 2.70 3.45 6.18
C VAL A 15 2.46 4.91 6.55
N GLY A 16 1.35 5.46 6.07
CA GLY A 16 0.99 6.87 6.18
C GLY A 16 1.44 7.73 5.00
N TYR A 17 2.28 7.22 4.10
CA TYR A 17 2.60 7.92 2.86
C TYR A 17 1.45 7.82 1.86
N PRO A 18 1.27 8.85 1.01
CA PRO A 18 0.40 8.74 -0.14
C PRO A 18 0.95 7.69 -1.11
N LEU A 19 0.05 6.94 -1.71
CA LEU A 19 0.35 5.84 -2.63
C LEU A 19 1.26 6.30 -3.79
N ASP A 20 1.09 7.53 -4.29
CA ASP A 20 1.95 8.10 -5.32
C ASP A 20 3.42 8.19 -4.87
N GLN A 21 3.67 8.71 -3.66
CA GLN A 21 5.03 8.80 -3.11
C GLN A 21 5.62 7.43 -2.84
N ALA A 22 4.83 6.50 -2.30
CA ALA A 22 5.29 5.14 -2.04
C ALA A 22 5.67 4.41 -3.33
N GLN A 23 4.90 4.58 -4.42
CA GLN A 23 5.22 4.02 -5.72
C GLN A 23 6.49 4.61 -6.31
N GLN A 24 6.69 5.92 -6.21
CA GLN A 24 7.92 6.58 -6.68
C GLN A 24 9.16 5.97 -6.01
N ILE A 25 9.13 5.83 -4.67
CA ILE A 25 10.26 5.24 -3.92
C ILE A 25 10.52 3.79 -4.34
N LEU A 26 9.47 2.99 -4.54
CA LEU A 26 9.63 1.58 -4.94
C LEU A 26 10.10 1.42 -6.39
N ASP A 27 9.71 2.34 -7.29
CA ASP A 27 10.17 2.36 -8.67
C ASP A 27 11.65 2.76 -8.77
N GLU A 28 12.07 3.77 -7.98
CA GLU A 28 13.47 4.20 -7.88
C GLU A 28 14.39 3.04 -7.45
N GLU A 29 13.93 2.22 -6.49
CA GLU A 29 14.68 1.07 -5.98
C GLU A 29 14.48 -0.21 -6.83
N ALA A 30 13.71 -0.13 -7.93
CA ALA A 30 13.35 -1.23 -8.82
C ALA A 30 12.75 -2.46 -8.09
N VAL A 31 11.95 -2.21 -7.05
CA VAL A 31 11.31 -3.24 -6.22
C VAL A 31 10.01 -3.70 -6.86
N SER A 32 9.81 -5.01 -6.97
CA SER A 32 8.54 -5.57 -7.45
C SER A 32 7.48 -5.49 -6.34
N TYR A 33 6.41 -4.73 -6.58
CA TYR A 33 5.31 -4.57 -5.64
C TYR A 33 3.93 -4.79 -6.28
N GLN A 34 2.95 -5.03 -5.43
CA GLN A 34 1.54 -5.15 -5.76
C GLN A 34 0.75 -4.21 -4.85
N VAL A 35 -0.10 -3.37 -5.44
CA VAL A 35 -1.00 -2.48 -4.69
C VAL A 35 -2.34 -3.19 -4.49
N GLN A 36 -2.81 -3.24 -3.25
CA GLN A 36 -4.11 -3.77 -2.88
C GLN A 36 -4.92 -2.71 -2.14
N PHE A 37 -6.11 -2.41 -2.66
CA PHE A 37 -7.02 -1.49 -1.99
C PHE A 37 -7.99 -2.24 -1.09
N THR A 38 -8.16 -1.75 0.14
CA THR A 38 -9.24 -2.23 1.01
C THR A 38 -10.51 -1.46 0.69
N ALA A 39 -11.52 -2.15 0.14
CA ALA A 39 -12.87 -1.60 -0.05
C ALA A 39 -13.79 -2.03 1.09
N ALA A 40 -14.78 -1.20 1.42
CA ALA A 40 -15.82 -1.56 2.37
C ALA A 40 -16.62 -2.78 1.84
N PRO A 41 -16.92 -3.78 2.70
CA PRO A 41 -17.73 -4.91 2.29
C PRO A 41 -19.12 -4.39 1.88
N ARG A 42 -19.49 -4.58 0.60
CA ARG A 42 -20.72 -4.14 -0.13
C ARG A 42 -20.58 -3.00 -1.14
N LYS A 43 -19.41 -2.36 -1.28
CA LYS A 43 -19.19 -1.40 -2.38
C LYS A 43 -18.32 -2.05 -3.46
N GLU A 44 -18.95 -2.87 -4.30
CA GLU A 44 -18.41 -3.24 -5.62
C GLU A 44 -18.60 -2.03 -6.55
N SER A 45 -17.91 -0.93 -6.27
CA SER A 45 -17.88 0.21 -7.19
C SER A 45 -16.60 0.11 -8.01
N PRO A 46 -16.68 0.16 -9.35
CA PRO A 46 -15.50 0.12 -10.20
C PRO A 46 -14.59 1.27 -9.80
N VAL A 47 -13.31 0.96 -9.69
CA VAL A 47 -12.21 1.81 -9.25
C VAL A 47 -11.85 2.85 -10.34
N GLU A 48 -12.86 3.41 -11.00
CA GLU A 48 -12.71 4.16 -12.26
C GLU A 48 -12.79 5.69 -12.08
N ASP A 49 -13.25 6.20 -10.93
CA ASP A 49 -13.48 7.65 -10.74
C ASP A 49 -13.02 8.20 -9.38
N VAL A 50 -12.04 7.56 -8.74
CA VAL A 50 -11.40 8.09 -7.53
C VAL A 50 -9.96 8.40 -7.86
N SER A 51 -9.64 9.70 -7.93
CA SER A 51 -8.28 10.19 -8.17
C SER A 51 -7.29 9.42 -7.31
N CYS A 52 -6.38 8.69 -7.97
CA CYS A 52 -5.32 7.88 -7.35
C CYS A 52 -4.44 8.69 -6.37
N GLY A 53 -4.51 10.03 -6.43
CA GLY A 53 -3.71 10.96 -5.63
C GLY A 53 -4.04 11.01 -4.13
N ASP A 54 -5.20 10.53 -3.68
CA ASP A 54 -5.60 10.63 -2.26
C ASP A 54 -5.48 9.32 -1.47
N ALA A 55 -5.06 8.21 -2.09
CA ALA A 55 -4.92 6.94 -1.40
C ALA A 55 -3.70 6.93 -0.46
N LEU A 56 -3.88 6.43 0.76
CA LEU A 56 -2.81 6.32 1.75
C LEU A 56 -2.45 4.85 1.98
N VAL A 57 -1.16 4.57 2.11
CA VAL A 57 -0.68 3.26 2.51
C VAL A 57 -1.00 3.07 3.99
N ILE A 58 -1.78 2.06 4.33
CA ILE A 58 -2.20 1.76 5.71
C ILE A 58 -1.47 0.55 6.29
N ALA A 59 -0.90 -0.31 5.43
CA ALA A 59 -0.08 -1.43 5.84
C ALA A 59 0.81 -1.88 4.67
N VAL A 60 1.94 -2.48 5.01
CA VAL A 60 2.84 -3.11 4.02
C VAL A 60 3.07 -4.56 4.42
N ARG A 61 2.96 -5.48 3.45
CA ARG A 61 3.29 -6.89 3.65
C ARG A 61 4.57 -7.21 2.88
N ASN A 62 5.60 -7.57 3.63
CA ASN A 62 6.88 -8.03 3.11
C ASN A 62 6.76 -9.47 2.55
N LEU A 63 6.01 -9.61 1.46
CA LEU A 63 5.94 -10.82 0.65
C LEU A 63 6.77 -10.62 -0.62
N GLU A 64 6.96 -11.68 -1.40
CA GLU A 64 7.53 -11.61 -2.76
C GLU A 64 6.41 -11.92 -3.76
N PRO A 65 5.84 -10.91 -4.45
CA PRO A 65 6.18 -9.47 -4.43
C PRO A 65 5.64 -8.71 -3.20
N LEU A 66 6.23 -7.55 -2.90
CA LEU A 66 5.84 -6.68 -1.79
C LEU A 66 4.38 -6.24 -1.96
N VAL A 67 3.55 -6.30 -0.92
CA VAL A 67 2.14 -5.87 -1.03
C VAL A 67 1.90 -4.59 -0.25
N LEU A 68 1.55 -3.51 -0.96
CA LEU A 68 1.11 -2.25 -0.38
C LEU A 68 -0.41 -2.29 -0.19
N ILE A 69 -0.87 -2.22 1.05
CA ILE A 69 -2.28 -2.13 1.38
C ILE A 69 -2.64 -0.65 1.49
N CYS A 70 -3.53 -0.19 0.63
CA CYS A 70 -3.95 1.20 0.55
C CYS A 70 -5.43 1.37 0.90
N ALA A 71 -5.76 2.49 1.53
CA ALA A 71 -7.13 2.88 1.80
C ALA A 71 -7.39 4.30 1.31
N TYR A 72 -8.61 4.54 0.85
CA TYR A 72 -9.07 5.89 0.53
C TYR A 72 -9.55 6.60 1.80
N PRO A 73 -9.24 7.89 1.97
CA PRO A 73 -9.71 8.68 3.12
C PRO A 73 -11.23 8.90 3.11
N ASN A 74 -11.88 8.73 1.95
CA ASN A 74 -13.33 8.86 1.79
C ASN A 74 -14.06 7.58 2.23
N TRP A 75 -13.92 7.21 3.50
CA TRP A 75 -14.70 6.15 4.14
C TRP A 75 -16.13 6.64 4.47
N ASP A 76 -16.86 7.14 3.47
CA ASP A 76 -18.27 7.47 3.69
C ASP A 76 -19.10 6.18 3.78
N VAL A 77 -19.36 5.76 5.03
CA VAL A 77 -20.34 4.76 5.43
C VAL A 77 -21.63 5.48 5.85
N SER A 78 -22.23 6.23 4.92
CA SER A 78 -23.62 6.69 5.07
C SER A 78 -24.62 5.57 4.81
#